data_AF-A0A0K0G7H2-F1
#
_entry.id   AF-A0A0K0G7H2-F1
#
_cell.length_a   1.000
_cell.length_b   1.000
_cell.length_c   1.000
_cell.angle_alpha   90.00
_cell.angle_beta   90.00
_cell.angle_gamma   90.00
#
_symmetry.space_group_name_H-M   'P 1'
#
loop_
_entity.id
_entity.type
_entity.pdbx_description
1 polymer ?
#
loop_
_entity_poly.entity_id
_entity_poly.type
_entity_poly.pdbx_seq_one_letter_code
_entity_poly.pdbx_strand_id
1 'polypeptide(L)'
;MKFGRNEPCPCGSGKKYKKCCLHKQENITRNLQVPLNYRWTEETVYDLNSDSILEHLIRFGIPISLDTFKSEVRNVDSVEELLSKWEILYRLNIKDPMIDFTFLAIKVLASRHTPNHLLLEQIDDLMQEGYYEEQLNHDERAVEKWMEVWKKTLQWIGDKQLTDIGALDDMTSPIMSQLYSNWVQDFEMILANARRYDSRYAMARKNFTNEFLEKFPDSNSLLIQNMIVAKGEALFHLRKFEEAEAVFKDYVQKHSDNVWVYIRWGDLYNPEMHSICPDKERSIYLYRKAIESASNTYDRDIIEDRLYELTYE
;
A
#
# COMPACT_ATOMS: atom_id res chain seq x y z
N MET A 1 28.91 18.56 -15.33
CA MET A 1 29.87 18.85 -16.44
C MET A 1 29.76 20.35 -16.77
N LYS A 2 30.83 21.15 -16.64
CA LYS A 2 30.75 22.59 -17.01
C LYS A 2 30.93 22.69 -18.53
N PHE A 3 29.82 22.89 -19.26
CA PHE A 3 29.91 23.19 -20.70
C PHE A 3 30.72 24.46 -20.89
N GLY A 4 31.72 24.39 -21.76
CA GLY A 4 32.53 25.54 -22.12
C GLY A 4 31.61 26.63 -22.66
N ARG A 5 31.74 27.88 -22.18
CA ARG A 5 30.87 29.01 -22.59
C ARG A 5 30.75 29.17 -24.12
N ASN A 6 31.75 28.70 -24.86
CA ASN A 6 31.80 28.78 -26.31
C ASN A 6 31.42 27.48 -27.04
N GLU A 7 31.15 26.39 -26.33
CA GLU A 7 30.76 25.10 -26.90
C GLU A 7 29.32 25.13 -27.46
N PRO A 8 28.96 24.23 -28.39
CA PRO A 8 27.58 24.02 -28.80
C PRO A 8 26.68 23.76 -27.58
N CYS A 9 25.54 24.42 -27.55
CA CYS A 9 24.62 24.35 -26.43
C CYS A 9 23.97 22.95 -26.35
N PRO A 10 23.95 22.31 -25.16
CA PRO A 10 23.47 20.92 -25.02
C PRO A 10 21.97 20.74 -25.30
N CYS A 11 21.19 21.82 -25.39
CA CYS A 11 19.77 21.77 -25.75
C CYS A 11 19.49 21.52 -27.25
N GLY A 12 20.52 21.24 -28.07
CA GLY A 12 20.36 20.97 -29.50
C GLY A 12 20.10 22.20 -30.38
N SER A 13 20.16 23.42 -29.82
CA SER A 13 19.84 24.65 -30.57
C SER A 13 20.88 25.08 -31.63
N GLY A 14 22.03 24.43 -31.70
CA GLY A 14 23.16 24.80 -32.58
C GLY A 14 23.88 26.11 -32.21
N LYS A 15 23.42 26.84 -31.19
CA LYS A 15 24.05 28.09 -30.70
C LYS A 15 25.17 27.80 -29.68
N LYS A 16 26.09 28.76 -29.47
CA LYS A 16 27.07 28.68 -28.37
C LYS A 16 26.35 28.73 -27.02
N TYR A 17 26.78 27.94 -26.04
CA TYR A 17 26.16 27.83 -24.71
C TYR A 17 25.90 29.21 -24.06
N LYS A 18 26.89 30.11 -24.11
CA LYS A 18 26.75 31.48 -23.59
C LYS A 18 25.66 32.34 -24.23
N LYS A 19 25.32 32.06 -25.50
CA LYS A 19 24.31 32.80 -26.28
C LYS A 19 22.95 32.10 -26.28
N CYS A 20 22.79 31.01 -25.53
CA CYS A 20 21.55 30.23 -25.47
C CYS A 20 21.19 29.97 -24.01
N CYS A 21 21.42 28.75 -23.51
CA CYS A 21 20.93 28.35 -22.19
C CYS A 21 21.58 29.13 -21.04
N LEU A 22 22.81 29.65 -21.20
CA LEU A 22 23.47 30.40 -20.13
C LEU A 22 22.73 31.71 -19.76
N HIS A 23 22.35 32.53 -20.75
CA HIS A 23 21.61 33.77 -20.48
C HIS A 23 20.16 33.50 -20.07
N LYS A 24 19.57 32.41 -20.57
CA LYS A 24 18.26 31.95 -20.06
C LYS A 24 18.39 31.62 -18.58
N GLN A 25 19.38 30.82 -18.19
CA GLN A 25 19.69 30.49 -16.80
C GLN A 25 19.92 31.77 -15.96
N GLU A 26 20.79 32.69 -16.39
CA GLU A 26 21.08 33.93 -15.65
C GLU A 26 19.84 34.81 -15.41
N ASN A 27 18.92 34.91 -16.38
CA ASN A 27 17.68 35.69 -16.24
C ASN A 27 16.63 34.96 -15.40
N ILE A 28 16.57 33.64 -15.53
CA ILE A 28 15.74 32.74 -14.74
C ILE A 28 16.13 32.85 -13.25
N THR A 29 17.43 32.75 -12.91
CA THR A 29 17.95 32.88 -11.53
C THR A 29 17.64 34.23 -10.87
N ARG A 30 17.48 35.31 -11.65
CA ARG A 30 17.12 36.64 -11.10
C ARG A 30 15.65 36.80 -10.72
N ASN A 31 14.74 36.03 -11.33
CA ASN A 31 13.29 36.29 -11.25
C ASN A 31 12.53 35.38 -10.26
N LEU A 32 13.16 34.39 -9.64
CA LEU A 32 12.56 33.63 -8.53
C LEU A 32 13.42 33.81 -7.29
N GLN A 33 13.06 34.78 -6.46
CA GLN A 33 13.58 34.90 -5.09
C GLN A 33 12.82 33.89 -4.22
N VAL A 34 13.22 32.63 -4.24
CA VAL A 34 12.78 31.67 -3.23
C VAL A 34 13.70 31.86 -2.01
N PRO A 35 13.17 32.26 -0.83
CA PRO A 35 13.99 32.39 0.37
C PRO A 35 14.71 31.08 0.69
N LEU A 36 15.94 31.15 1.17
CA LEU A 36 16.75 29.98 1.60
C LEU A 36 16.05 29.07 2.65
N ASN A 37 14.95 29.55 3.26
CA ASN A 37 14.14 28.82 4.25
C ASN A 37 12.75 28.41 3.74
N TYR A 38 12.46 28.55 2.45
CA TYR A 38 11.19 28.12 1.88
C TYR A 38 11.13 26.58 1.86
N ARG A 39 10.11 26.02 2.50
CA ARG A 39 9.83 24.57 2.46
C ARG A 39 8.81 24.32 1.35
N TRP A 40 9.20 23.50 0.39
CA TRP A 40 8.28 23.00 -0.62
C TRP A 40 7.34 21.98 0.00
N THR A 41 6.05 22.07 -0.35
CA THR A 41 5.04 21.07 -0.04
C THR A 41 4.56 20.43 -1.33
N GLU A 42 3.98 19.24 -1.23
CA GLU A 42 3.40 18.55 -2.38
C GLU A 42 2.36 19.42 -3.11
N GLU A 43 1.48 20.10 -2.35
CA GLU A 43 0.51 21.07 -2.89
C GLU A 43 1.19 22.19 -3.70
N THR A 44 2.23 22.83 -3.15
CA THR A 44 2.91 23.93 -3.85
C THR A 44 3.61 23.49 -5.13
N VAL A 45 4.15 22.26 -5.17
CA VAL A 45 4.77 21.71 -6.38
C VAL A 45 3.71 21.24 -7.36
N TYR A 46 2.59 20.71 -6.87
CA TYR A 46 1.43 20.34 -7.69
C TYR A 46 0.80 21.56 -8.38
N ASP A 47 0.79 22.74 -7.76
CA ASP A 47 0.26 23.94 -8.41
C ASP A 47 1.14 24.47 -9.56
N LEU A 48 2.41 24.06 -9.61
CA LEU A 48 3.29 24.38 -10.75
C LEU A 48 2.89 23.56 -11.97
N ASN A 49 2.87 24.20 -13.15
CA ASN A 49 2.80 23.46 -14.41
C ASN A 49 4.11 22.70 -14.69
N SER A 50 4.06 21.75 -15.62
CA SER A 50 5.20 20.86 -15.90
C SER A 50 6.44 21.60 -16.40
N ASP A 51 6.28 22.65 -17.20
CA ASP A 51 7.40 23.45 -17.71
C ASP A 51 8.08 24.20 -16.55
N SER A 52 7.29 24.78 -15.64
CA SER A 52 7.81 25.43 -14.43
C SER A 52 8.59 24.45 -13.55
N ILE A 53 8.12 23.21 -13.38
CA ILE A 53 8.84 22.19 -12.61
C ILE A 53 10.19 21.85 -13.28
N LEU A 54 10.20 21.62 -14.59
CA LEU A 54 11.42 21.35 -15.35
C LEU A 54 12.40 22.52 -15.30
N GLU A 55 11.91 23.77 -15.37
CA GLU A 55 12.74 24.96 -15.19
C GLU A 55 13.42 25.00 -13.81
N HIS A 56 12.71 24.62 -12.74
CA HIS A 56 13.29 24.53 -11.41
C HIS A 56 14.37 23.43 -11.33
N LEU A 57 14.09 22.24 -11.87
CA LEU A 57 15.09 21.16 -11.94
C LEU A 57 16.36 21.62 -12.69
N ILE A 58 16.22 22.32 -13.82
CA ILE A 58 17.36 22.89 -14.57
C ILE A 58 18.13 23.92 -13.73
N ARG A 59 17.44 24.79 -12.99
CA ARG A 59 18.09 25.77 -12.07
C ARG A 59 18.88 25.07 -10.98
N PHE A 60 18.36 23.96 -10.50
CA PHE A 60 18.94 23.09 -9.48
C PHE A 60 20.06 22.18 -10.02
N GLY A 61 20.45 22.36 -11.28
CA GLY A 61 21.60 21.65 -11.85
C GLY A 61 21.24 20.29 -12.43
N ILE A 62 19.96 20.00 -12.64
CA ILE A 62 19.42 18.79 -13.27
C ILE A 62 18.94 19.18 -14.69
N PRO A 63 19.84 19.20 -15.71
CA PRO A 63 19.51 19.61 -17.07
C PRO A 63 18.70 18.54 -17.82
N ILE A 64 17.43 18.37 -17.46
CA ILE A 64 16.57 17.31 -17.98
C ILE A 64 15.46 17.86 -18.89
N SER A 65 15.09 17.09 -19.91
CA SER A 65 13.90 17.34 -20.75
C SER A 65 12.75 16.45 -20.32
N LEU A 66 11.51 16.79 -20.68
CA LEU A 66 10.36 15.95 -20.35
C LEU A 66 10.48 14.53 -20.93
N ASP A 67 10.99 14.39 -22.14
CA ASP A 67 11.17 13.08 -22.78
C ASP A 67 12.25 12.24 -22.08
N THR A 68 13.35 12.88 -21.68
CA THR A 68 14.40 12.24 -20.87
C THR A 68 13.84 11.80 -19.51
N PHE A 69 13.10 12.68 -18.83
CA PHE A 69 12.44 12.36 -17.55
C PHE A 69 11.54 11.13 -17.68
N LYS A 70 10.64 11.11 -18.67
CA LYS A 70 9.73 9.99 -18.91
C LYS A 70 10.48 8.69 -19.21
N SER A 71 11.63 8.77 -19.88
CA SER A 71 12.46 7.60 -20.13
C SER A 71 13.12 7.11 -18.84
N GLU A 72 13.72 8.00 -18.05
CA GLU A 72 14.43 7.63 -16.82
C GLU A 72 13.49 7.10 -15.74
N VAL A 73 12.33 7.73 -15.55
CA VAL A 73 11.36 7.33 -14.52
C VAL A 73 10.79 5.93 -14.76
N ARG A 74 10.69 5.47 -16.02
CA ARG A 74 10.23 4.12 -16.36
C ARG A 74 11.25 3.01 -16.04
N ASN A 75 12.47 3.39 -15.68
CA ASN A 75 13.58 2.47 -15.39
C ASN A 75 13.99 2.49 -13.90
N VAL A 76 13.10 2.99 -13.04
CA VAL A 76 13.26 3.01 -11.58
C VAL A 76 11.96 2.56 -10.94
N ASP A 77 12.04 2.01 -9.74
CA ASP A 77 10.85 1.62 -8.96
C ASP A 77 10.46 2.68 -7.91
N SER A 78 11.34 3.66 -7.65
CA SER A 78 11.12 4.70 -6.64
C SER A 78 11.71 6.07 -7.01
N VAL A 79 11.21 7.11 -6.34
CA VAL A 79 11.74 8.47 -6.40
C VAL A 79 13.16 8.50 -5.85
N GLU A 80 13.40 7.82 -4.71
CA GLU A 80 14.72 7.75 -4.07
C GLU A 80 15.78 7.15 -5.01
N GLU A 81 15.42 6.12 -5.79
CA GLU A 81 16.33 5.50 -6.76
C GLU A 81 16.69 6.48 -7.88
N LEU A 82 15.71 7.21 -8.43
CA LEU A 82 15.96 8.21 -9.47
C LEU A 82 16.79 9.38 -8.94
N LEU A 83 16.47 9.86 -7.73
CA LEU A 83 17.20 10.93 -7.08
C LEU A 83 18.65 10.53 -6.86
N SER A 84 18.91 9.33 -6.32
CA SER A 84 20.27 8.78 -6.16
C SER A 84 21.04 8.71 -7.49
N LYS A 85 20.38 8.30 -8.59
CA LYS A 85 20.98 8.31 -9.94
C LYS A 85 21.35 9.75 -10.36
N TRP A 86 20.47 10.72 -10.13
CA TRP A 86 20.70 12.12 -10.45
C TRP A 86 21.77 12.78 -9.59
N GLU A 87 21.87 12.43 -8.30
CA GLU A 87 22.90 12.93 -7.40
C GLU A 87 24.30 12.60 -7.92
N ILE A 88 24.51 11.35 -8.34
CA ILE A 88 25.79 10.89 -8.91
C ILE A 88 26.03 11.55 -10.28
N LEU A 89 25.03 11.53 -11.16
CA LEU A 89 25.16 11.99 -12.53
C LEU A 89 25.43 13.50 -12.62
N TYR A 90 24.70 14.29 -11.82
CA TYR A 90 24.76 15.75 -11.85
C TYR A 90 25.64 16.35 -10.75
N ARG A 91 26.15 15.53 -9.81
CA ARG A 91 26.97 15.95 -8.65
C ARG A 91 26.23 16.95 -7.77
N LEU A 92 25.02 16.58 -7.38
CA LEU A 92 24.15 17.38 -6.53
C LEU A 92 24.65 17.40 -5.08
N ASN A 93 24.25 18.42 -4.31
CA ASN A 93 24.60 18.55 -2.89
C ASN A 93 23.41 18.14 -2.01
N ILE A 94 23.59 17.09 -1.19
CA ILE A 94 22.53 16.39 -0.42
C ILE A 94 22.05 17.20 0.82
N LYS A 95 22.51 18.45 0.99
CA LYS A 95 22.13 19.30 2.14
C LYS A 95 21.28 20.52 1.76
N ASP A 96 20.76 20.52 0.54
CA ASP A 96 20.11 21.68 -0.07
C ASP A 96 18.57 21.51 -0.05
N PRO A 97 17.77 22.53 0.32
CA PRO A 97 16.31 22.57 0.12
C PRO A 97 15.85 22.16 -1.29
N MET A 98 16.77 22.19 -2.25
CA MET A 98 16.66 21.56 -3.56
C MET A 98 16.17 20.10 -3.55
N ILE A 99 16.53 19.30 -2.56
CA ILE A 99 16.18 17.87 -2.50
C ILE A 99 14.69 17.70 -2.26
N ASP A 100 14.13 18.44 -1.31
CA ASP A 100 12.70 18.41 -1.02
C ASP A 100 11.90 18.75 -2.27
N PHE A 101 12.31 19.78 -3.01
CA PHE A 101 11.68 20.10 -4.29
C PHE A 101 11.87 18.99 -5.33
N THR A 102 13.08 18.48 -5.50
CA THR A 102 13.40 17.49 -6.55
C THR A 102 12.61 16.21 -6.34
N PHE A 103 12.52 15.75 -5.10
CA PHE A 103 11.73 14.60 -4.69
C PHE A 103 10.25 14.79 -5.07
N LEU A 104 9.64 15.89 -4.64
CA LEU A 104 8.25 16.22 -4.96
C LEU A 104 8.02 16.43 -6.47
N ALA A 105 8.97 17.05 -7.16
CA ALA A 105 8.92 17.28 -8.60
C ALA A 105 8.89 15.96 -9.38
N ILE A 106 9.68 14.97 -8.98
CA ILE A 106 9.66 13.63 -9.59
C ILE A 106 8.27 13.01 -9.42
N LYS A 107 7.71 13.00 -8.20
CA LYS A 107 6.34 12.48 -7.94
C LYS A 107 5.30 13.14 -8.83
N VAL A 108 5.25 14.48 -8.82
CA VAL A 108 4.24 15.25 -9.58
C VAL A 108 4.39 15.04 -11.08
N LEU A 109 5.61 15.06 -11.62
CA LEU A 109 5.83 14.82 -13.05
C LEU A 109 5.51 13.37 -13.44
N ALA A 110 5.83 12.39 -12.60
CA ALA A 110 5.51 10.98 -12.83
C ALA A 110 3.98 10.77 -12.89
N SER A 111 3.24 11.31 -11.91
CA SER A 111 1.77 11.27 -11.88
C SER A 111 1.14 11.84 -13.16
N ARG A 112 1.73 12.89 -13.74
CA ARG A 112 1.20 13.57 -14.94
C ARG A 112 1.57 12.88 -16.26
N HIS A 113 2.82 12.44 -16.38
CA HIS A 113 3.40 12.10 -17.69
C HIS A 113 3.70 10.61 -17.86
N THR A 114 3.69 9.85 -16.78
CA THR A 114 3.85 8.39 -16.77
C THR A 114 2.85 7.72 -15.83
N PRO A 115 1.53 7.99 -15.92
CA PRO A 115 0.53 7.50 -14.95
C PRO A 115 0.41 5.97 -14.89
N ASN A 116 0.92 5.26 -15.90
CA ASN A 116 0.93 3.79 -15.93
C ASN A 116 2.18 3.18 -15.27
N HIS A 117 3.17 4.00 -14.92
CA HIS A 117 4.38 3.60 -14.21
C HIS A 117 4.28 4.12 -12.78
N LEU A 118 4.25 3.21 -11.81
CA LEU A 118 4.04 3.54 -10.41
C LEU A 118 5.39 3.61 -9.70
N LEU A 119 5.61 4.68 -8.94
CA LEU A 119 6.72 4.77 -8.00
C LEU A 119 6.23 4.37 -6.60
N LEU A 120 7.07 3.68 -5.83
CA LEU A 120 6.72 3.20 -4.50
C LEU A 120 6.19 4.31 -3.58
N GLU A 121 6.77 5.49 -3.61
CA GLU A 121 6.35 6.65 -2.81
C GLU A 121 4.89 7.03 -3.10
N GLN A 122 4.43 6.92 -4.35
CA GLN A 122 3.04 7.22 -4.71
C GLN A 122 2.06 6.17 -4.15
N ILE A 123 2.52 4.92 -4.00
CA ILE A 123 1.73 3.86 -3.36
C ILE A 123 1.71 4.08 -1.84
N ASP A 124 2.85 4.46 -1.26
CA ASP A 124 2.96 4.78 0.16
C ASP A 124 2.07 5.97 0.56
N ASP A 125 2.09 7.07 -0.20
CA ASP A 125 1.20 8.22 0.07
C ASP A 125 -0.27 7.78 0.13
N LEU A 126 -0.70 6.98 -0.85
CA LEU A 126 -2.07 6.48 -0.93
C LEU A 126 -2.39 5.54 0.25
N MET A 127 -1.41 4.76 0.72
CA MET A 127 -1.54 3.94 1.91
C MET A 127 -1.72 4.80 3.17
N GLN A 128 -0.92 5.86 3.31
CA GLN A 128 -1.03 6.80 4.43
C GLN A 128 -2.33 7.60 4.40
N GLU A 129 -2.83 7.97 3.21
CA GLU A 129 -4.16 8.57 3.06
C GLU A 129 -5.27 7.65 3.59
N GLY A 130 -5.16 6.33 3.39
CA GLY A 130 -6.11 5.38 3.95
C GLY A 130 -6.05 5.30 5.48
N TYR A 131 -4.85 5.31 6.09
CA TYR A 131 -4.72 5.41 7.55
C TYR A 131 -5.27 6.74 8.09
N TYR A 132 -5.07 7.85 7.37
CA TYR A 132 -5.63 9.14 7.76
C TYR A 132 -7.16 9.11 7.79
N GLU A 133 -7.81 8.51 6.78
CA GLU A 133 -9.26 8.36 6.75
C GLU A 133 -9.76 7.39 7.85
N GLU A 134 -9.03 6.31 8.13
CA GLU A 134 -9.34 5.37 9.22
C GLU A 134 -9.28 6.04 10.60
N GLN A 135 -8.26 6.84 10.87
CA GLN A 135 -8.14 7.63 12.10
C GLN A 135 -9.28 8.63 12.29
N LEU A 136 -9.88 9.11 11.19
CA LEU A 136 -11.06 9.98 11.20
C LEU A 136 -12.38 9.20 11.31
N ASN A 137 -12.34 7.86 11.40
CA ASN A 137 -13.50 6.95 11.36
C ASN A 137 -14.28 7.06 10.04
N HIS A 138 -13.61 7.36 8.93
CA HIS A 138 -14.18 7.37 7.59
C HIS A 138 -13.93 6.03 6.88
N ASP A 139 -14.38 4.92 7.47
CA ASP A 139 -14.08 3.57 7.02
C ASP A 139 -14.34 3.34 5.52
N GLU A 140 -15.43 3.91 4.98
CA GLU A 140 -15.78 3.77 3.57
C GLU A 140 -14.70 4.38 2.65
N ARG A 141 -14.15 5.54 3.02
CA ARG A 141 -13.07 6.20 2.27
C ARG A 141 -11.74 5.50 2.44
N ALA A 142 -11.44 5.04 3.66
CA ALA A 142 -10.24 4.25 3.93
C ALA A 142 -10.24 2.96 3.11
N VAL A 143 -11.38 2.26 3.02
CA VAL A 143 -11.55 1.10 2.13
C VAL A 143 -11.32 1.46 0.66
N GLU A 144 -11.90 2.56 0.17
CA GLU A 144 -11.69 3.00 -1.21
C GLU A 144 -10.20 3.22 -1.52
N LYS A 145 -9.48 3.89 -0.61
CA LYS A 145 -8.04 4.14 -0.72
C LYS A 145 -7.24 2.85 -0.70
N TRP A 146 -7.48 1.98 0.28
CA TRP A 146 -6.71 0.73 0.44
C TRP A 146 -7.02 -0.33 -0.63
N MET A 147 -8.23 -0.36 -1.19
CA MET A 147 -8.53 -1.14 -2.41
C MET A 147 -7.67 -0.66 -3.59
N GLU A 148 -7.49 0.65 -3.71
CA GLU A 148 -6.63 1.21 -4.76
C GLU A 148 -5.14 0.93 -4.49
N VAL A 149 -4.67 1.00 -3.23
CA VAL A 149 -3.32 0.57 -2.84
C VAL A 149 -3.09 -0.88 -3.26
N TRP A 150 -3.96 -1.81 -2.87
CA TRP A 150 -3.82 -3.23 -3.22
C TRP A 150 -3.66 -3.44 -4.73
N LYS A 151 -4.54 -2.83 -5.52
CA LYS A 151 -4.50 -2.91 -6.98
C LYS A 151 -3.19 -2.35 -7.55
N LYS A 152 -2.74 -1.19 -7.07
CA LYS A 152 -1.49 -0.56 -7.52
C LYS A 152 -0.26 -1.38 -7.11
N THR A 153 -0.26 -1.95 -5.91
CA THR A 153 0.80 -2.85 -5.44
C THR A 153 0.90 -4.08 -6.34
N LEU A 154 -0.22 -4.74 -6.66
CA LEU A 154 -0.22 -5.87 -7.60
C LEU A 154 0.30 -5.48 -8.99
N GLN A 155 -0.07 -4.29 -9.49
CA GLN A 155 0.46 -3.75 -10.74
C GLN A 155 1.98 -3.49 -10.67
N TRP A 156 2.47 -2.93 -9.56
CA TRP A 156 3.89 -2.63 -9.34
C TRP A 156 4.74 -3.90 -9.18
N ILE A 157 4.20 -4.92 -8.51
CA ILE A 157 4.83 -6.25 -8.46
C ILE A 157 4.95 -6.81 -9.87
N GLY A 158 3.90 -6.68 -10.69
CA GLY A 158 3.89 -7.16 -12.08
C GLY A 158 4.18 -8.67 -12.15
N ASP A 159 5.09 -9.05 -13.05
CA ASP A 159 5.43 -10.46 -13.30
C ASP A 159 6.44 -11.05 -12.30
N LYS A 160 6.83 -10.29 -11.26
CA LYS A 160 7.74 -10.77 -10.22
C LYS A 160 7.09 -11.97 -9.49
N GLN A 161 7.83 -13.08 -9.45
CA GLN A 161 7.44 -14.27 -8.70
C GLN A 161 7.71 -14.03 -7.21
N LEU A 162 6.70 -13.50 -6.53
CA LEU A 162 6.72 -13.17 -5.11
C LEU A 162 5.57 -13.92 -4.46
N THR A 163 5.89 -14.94 -3.65
CA THR A 163 4.93 -15.84 -2.98
C THR A 163 4.88 -15.67 -1.47
N ASP A 164 5.73 -14.81 -0.91
CA ASP A 164 5.76 -14.44 0.50
C ASP A 164 5.66 -12.93 0.63
N ILE A 165 4.76 -12.44 1.48
CA ILE A 165 4.59 -10.99 1.67
C ILE A 165 5.70 -10.38 2.52
N GLY A 166 6.41 -11.18 3.34
CA GLY A 166 7.62 -10.71 4.04
C GLY A 166 8.73 -10.30 3.06
N ALA A 167 8.89 -11.05 1.97
CA ALA A 167 9.78 -10.65 0.89
C ALA A 167 9.34 -9.35 0.19
N LEU A 168 8.03 -9.02 0.17
CA LEU A 168 7.57 -7.70 -0.30
C LEU A 168 7.99 -6.59 0.66
N ASP A 169 7.90 -6.83 1.97
CA ASP A 169 8.37 -5.89 3.00
C ASP A 169 9.86 -5.59 2.80
N ASP A 170 10.68 -6.64 2.67
CA ASP A 170 12.14 -6.50 2.44
C ASP A 170 12.45 -5.72 1.16
N MET A 171 11.69 -5.96 0.09
CA MET A 171 11.89 -5.28 -1.20
C MET A 171 11.49 -3.81 -1.20
N THR A 172 10.56 -3.42 -0.33
CA THR A 172 9.98 -2.07 -0.32
C THR A 172 10.48 -1.21 0.85
N SER A 173 11.22 -1.81 1.77
CA SER A 173 11.93 -1.11 2.84
C SER A 173 13.17 -0.35 2.31
N PRO A 174 13.49 0.84 2.85
CA PRO A 174 12.76 1.61 3.86
C PRO A 174 11.79 2.63 3.24
N ILE A 175 11.40 2.48 1.97
CA ILE A 175 10.60 3.48 1.23
C ILE A 175 9.15 3.48 1.74
N MET A 176 8.56 2.30 1.93
CA MET A 176 7.20 2.20 2.47
C MET A 176 7.21 2.51 3.97
N SER A 177 6.29 3.37 4.39
CA SER A 177 6.11 3.76 5.78
C SER A 177 5.53 2.64 6.65
N GLN A 178 4.88 1.65 6.03
CA GLN A 178 4.30 0.48 6.69
C GLN A 178 4.79 -0.81 6.05
N LEU A 179 4.88 -1.86 6.86
CA LEU A 179 5.05 -3.22 6.37
C LEU A 179 3.72 -3.69 5.75
N TYR A 180 3.76 -4.21 4.53
CA TYR A 180 2.62 -4.85 3.88
C TYR A 180 2.07 -6.00 4.72
N SER A 181 2.92 -6.79 5.40
CA SER A 181 2.47 -7.86 6.29
C SER A 181 1.55 -7.39 7.43
N ASN A 182 1.74 -6.16 7.91
CA ASN A 182 0.84 -5.53 8.89
C ASN A 182 -0.36 -4.90 8.18
N TRP A 183 -0.11 -4.07 7.16
CA TRP A 183 -1.15 -3.31 6.48
C TRP A 183 -2.26 -4.19 5.87
N VAL A 184 -1.94 -5.37 5.32
CA VAL A 184 -2.98 -6.28 4.79
C VAL A 184 -3.96 -6.76 5.86
N GLN A 185 -3.53 -6.85 7.13
CA GLN A 185 -4.40 -7.22 8.25
C GLN A 185 -5.27 -6.03 8.67
N ASP A 186 -4.70 -4.82 8.71
CA ASP A 186 -5.48 -3.61 8.96
C ASP A 186 -6.55 -3.40 7.88
N PHE A 187 -6.18 -3.64 6.61
CA PHE A 187 -7.09 -3.54 5.49
C PHE A 187 -8.19 -4.62 5.53
N GLU A 188 -7.84 -5.84 5.88
CA GLU A 188 -8.81 -6.90 6.10
C GLU A 188 -9.81 -6.53 7.22
N MET A 189 -9.30 -6.02 8.34
CA MET A 189 -10.10 -5.63 9.50
C MET A 189 -11.07 -4.51 9.16
N ILE A 190 -10.63 -3.46 8.45
CA ILE A 190 -11.55 -2.38 8.05
C ILE A 190 -12.61 -2.88 7.07
N LEU A 191 -12.28 -3.81 6.17
CA LEU A 191 -13.28 -4.44 5.28
C LEU A 191 -14.32 -5.27 6.07
N ALA A 192 -13.94 -5.85 7.21
CA ALA A 192 -14.87 -6.56 8.09
C ALA A 192 -15.78 -5.60 8.88
N ASN A 193 -15.25 -4.45 9.29
CA ASN A 193 -15.95 -3.48 10.14
C ASN A 193 -16.81 -2.52 9.32
N ALA A 194 -16.33 -2.09 8.15
CA ALA A 194 -17.00 -1.17 7.25
C ALA A 194 -18.36 -1.75 6.87
N ARG A 195 -19.41 -1.17 7.46
CA ARG A 195 -20.81 -1.58 7.24
C ARG A 195 -20.95 -3.11 7.28
N ARG A 196 -20.64 -3.75 8.42
CA ARG A 196 -20.66 -5.21 8.67
C ARG A 196 -21.72 -6.07 7.95
N TYR A 197 -22.89 -5.52 7.61
CA TYR A 197 -23.99 -6.22 6.91
C TYR A 197 -24.20 -5.84 5.44
N ASP A 198 -23.38 -4.95 4.88
CA ASP A 198 -23.42 -4.59 3.47
C ASP A 198 -22.60 -5.61 2.66
N SER A 199 -23.30 -6.33 1.79
CA SER A 199 -22.73 -7.36 0.93
C SER A 199 -21.58 -6.89 0.03
N ARG A 200 -21.48 -5.58 -0.26
CA ARG A 200 -20.38 -5.03 -1.08
C ARG A 200 -19.04 -5.18 -0.37
N TYR A 201 -18.97 -4.89 0.92
CA TYR A 201 -17.76 -5.01 1.72
C TYR A 201 -17.41 -6.48 1.99
N ALA A 202 -18.41 -7.32 2.26
CA ALA A 202 -18.18 -8.76 2.35
C ALA A 202 -17.66 -9.35 1.03
N MET A 203 -18.16 -8.88 -0.12
CA MET A 203 -17.63 -9.29 -1.44
C MET A 203 -16.19 -8.82 -1.65
N ALA A 204 -15.88 -7.57 -1.29
CA ALA A 204 -14.54 -7.01 -1.38
C ALA A 204 -13.55 -7.79 -0.49
N ARG A 205 -13.90 -8.04 0.78
CA ARG A 205 -13.13 -8.87 1.73
C ARG A 205 -12.86 -10.27 1.19
N LYS A 206 -13.88 -10.93 0.63
CA LYS A 206 -13.74 -12.27 0.02
C LYS A 206 -12.80 -12.25 -1.20
N ASN A 207 -12.89 -11.23 -2.06
CA ASN A 207 -12.03 -11.13 -3.24
C ASN A 207 -10.58 -10.83 -2.83
N PHE A 208 -10.38 -9.84 -1.95
CA PHE A 208 -9.07 -9.45 -1.43
C PHE A 208 -8.36 -10.63 -0.75
N THR A 209 -9.01 -11.31 0.20
CA THR A 209 -8.43 -12.47 0.90
C THR A 209 -8.10 -13.62 -0.07
N ASN A 210 -8.92 -13.83 -1.11
CA ASN A 210 -8.63 -14.83 -2.13
C ASN A 210 -7.40 -14.46 -2.98
N GLU A 211 -7.33 -13.23 -3.47
CA GLU A 211 -6.17 -12.73 -4.22
C GLU A 211 -4.89 -12.78 -3.37
N PHE A 212 -4.98 -12.42 -2.09
CA PHE A 212 -3.87 -12.53 -1.15
C PHE A 212 -3.36 -13.96 -1.04
N LEU A 213 -4.26 -14.92 -0.77
CA LEU A 213 -3.90 -16.34 -0.59
C LEU A 213 -3.34 -16.97 -1.87
N GLU A 214 -3.79 -16.52 -3.05
CA GLU A 214 -3.26 -16.96 -4.34
C GLU A 214 -1.89 -16.34 -4.64
N LYS A 215 -1.70 -15.06 -4.32
CA LYS A 215 -0.45 -14.35 -4.61
C LYS A 215 0.66 -14.67 -3.62
N PHE A 216 0.32 -14.81 -2.34
CA PHE A 216 1.30 -14.92 -1.25
C PHE A 216 1.12 -16.20 -0.39
N PRO A 217 1.06 -17.41 -0.99
CA PRO A 217 0.75 -18.65 -0.28
C PRO A 217 1.82 -19.09 0.74
N ASP A 218 3.06 -18.63 0.59
CA ASP A 218 4.20 -19.02 1.44
C ASP A 218 4.43 -18.05 2.61
N SER A 219 3.47 -17.13 2.84
CA SER A 219 3.54 -16.16 3.93
C SER A 219 3.49 -16.79 5.31
N ASN A 220 3.82 -15.99 6.33
CA ASN A 220 3.70 -16.38 7.74
C ASN A 220 2.38 -17.13 8.03
N SER A 221 2.48 -18.26 8.73
CA SER A 221 1.34 -19.18 8.96
C SER A 221 0.16 -18.53 9.69
N LEU A 222 0.43 -17.62 10.65
CA LEU A 222 -0.62 -16.89 11.35
C LEU A 222 -1.33 -15.92 10.41
N LEU A 223 -0.60 -15.25 9.52
CA LEU A 223 -1.19 -14.37 8.52
C LEU A 223 -2.05 -15.14 7.51
N ILE A 224 -1.55 -16.28 7.01
CA ILE A 224 -2.31 -17.18 6.13
C ILE A 224 -3.61 -17.64 6.82
N GLN A 225 -3.51 -18.04 8.09
CA GLN A 225 -4.67 -18.41 8.89
C GLN A 225 -5.69 -17.28 8.96
N ASN A 226 -5.26 -16.06 9.31
CA ASN A 226 -6.13 -14.89 9.45
C ASN A 226 -6.87 -14.62 8.14
N MET A 227 -6.18 -14.69 7.00
CA MET A 227 -6.77 -14.48 5.68
C MET A 227 -7.78 -15.58 5.29
N ILE A 228 -7.51 -16.84 5.67
CA ILE A 228 -8.44 -17.96 5.47
C ILE A 228 -9.71 -17.78 6.30
N VAL A 229 -9.54 -17.42 7.58
CA VAL A 229 -10.69 -17.15 8.46
C VAL A 229 -11.51 -15.99 7.93
N ALA A 230 -10.85 -14.89 7.54
CA ALA A 230 -11.50 -13.72 6.96
C ALA A 230 -12.29 -14.06 5.68
N LYS A 231 -11.73 -14.90 4.80
CA LYS A 231 -12.42 -15.41 3.61
C LYS A 231 -13.67 -16.21 3.98
N GLY A 232 -13.59 -17.11 4.96
CA GLY A 232 -14.72 -17.90 5.44
C GLY A 232 -15.83 -17.04 6.04
N GLU A 233 -15.48 -16.08 6.89
CA GLU A 233 -16.43 -15.12 7.47
C GLU A 233 -17.10 -14.24 6.40
N ALA A 234 -16.32 -13.77 5.41
CA ALA A 234 -16.85 -13.00 4.30
C ALA A 234 -17.86 -13.81 3.46
N LEU A 235 -17.57 -15.08 3.17
CA LEU A 235 -18.52 -15.99 2.51
C LEU A 235 -19.79 -16.20 3.33
N PHE A 236 -19.65 -16.35 4.65
CA PHE A 236 -20.77 -16.50 5.55
C PHE A 236 -21.69 -15.27 5.50
N HIS A 237 -21.12 -14.06 5.58
CA HIS A 237 -21.87 -12.80 5.46
C HIS A 237 -22.54 -12.60 4.09
N LEU A 238 -21.99 -13.19 3.04
CA LEU A 238 -22.61 -13.27 1.71
C LEU A 238 -23.72 -14.35 1.61
N ARG A 239 -24.07 -15.02 2.71
CA ARG A 239 -25.02 -16.14 2.78
C ARG A 239 -24.61 -17.35 1.93
N LYS A 240 -23.31 -17.52 1.67
CA LYS A 240 -22.71 -18.68 0.99
C LYS A 240 -22.21 -19.68 2.01
N PHE A 241 -23.14 -20.22 2.81
CA PHE A 241 -22.82 -20.99 4.01
C PHE A 241 -22.03 -22.27 3.71
N GLU A 242 -22.38 -22.99 2.64
CA GLU A 242 -21.69 -24.21 2.24
C GLU A 242 -20.25 -23.93 1.80
N GLU A 243 -20.03 -22.83 1.08
CA GLU A 243 -18.69 -22.38 0.67
C GLU A 243 -17.85 -21.95 1.89
N ALA A 244 -18.45 -21.21 2.83
CA ALA A 244 -17.78 -20.81 4.07
C ALA A 244 -17.36 -22.03 4.91
N GLU A 245 -18.27 -22.98 5.09
CA GLU A 245 -18.02 -24.26 5.77
C GLU A 245 -16.90 -25.06 5.12
N ALA A 246 -16.84 -25.09 3.78
CA ALA A 246 -15.78 -25.78 3.05
C ALA A 246 -14.40 -25.15 3.32
N VAL A 247 -14.31 -23.81 3.31
CA VAL A 247 -13.05 -23.08 3.60
C VAL A 247 -12.49 -23.47 4.97
N PHE A 248 -13.33 -23.47 6.00
CA PHE A 248 -12.87 -23.84 7.34
C PHE A 248 -12.49 -25.33 7.44
N LYS A 249 -13.30 -26.22 6.87
CA LYS A 249 -13.03 -27.68 6.87
C LYS A 249 -11.70 -28.01 6.20
N ASP A 250 -11.46 -27.46 5.02
CA ASP A 250 -10.26 -27.72 4.24
C ASP A 250 -8.99 -27.26 4.98
N TYR A 251 -9.08 -26.16 5.73
CA TYR A 251 -7.98 -25.66 6.53
C TYR A 251 -7.70 -26.53 7.76
N VAL A 252 -8.71 -26.82 8.59
CA VAL A 252 -8.51 -27.60 9.83
C VAL A 252 -8.15 -29.06 9.57
N GLN A 253 -8.44 -29.61 8.38
CA GLN A 253 -7.95 -30.93 7.98
C GLN A 253 -6.42 -31.01 7.94
N LYS A 254 -5.75 -29.89 7.63
CA LYS A 254 -4.28 -29.79 7.55
C LYS A 254 -3.67 -29.16 8.82
N HIS A 255 -4.49 -28.43 9.58
CA HIS A 255 -4.08 -27.64 10.76
C HIS A 255 -5.04 -27.90 11.93
N SER A 256 -5.14 -29.16 12.35
CA SER A 256 -6.17 -29.61 13.31
C SER A 256 -5.97 -29.06 14.73
N ASP A 257 -4.77 -28.59 15.06
CA ASP A 257 -4.40 -27.99 16.34
C ASP A 257 -4.81 -26.52 16.47
N ASN A 258 -5.42 -25.94 15.42
CA ASN A 258 -5.74 -24.52 15.39
C ASN A 258 -7.06 -24.18 16.08
N VAL A 259 -6.95 -23.82 17.36
CA VAL A 259 -8.08 -23.47 18.23
C VAL A 259 -8.88 -22.29 17.70
N TRP A 260 -8.20 -21.24 17.23
CA TRP A 260 -8.82 -19.96 16.86
C TRP A 260 -9.74 -20.06 15.64
N VAL A 261 -9.46 -20.98 14.72
CA VAL A 261 -10.36 -21.23 13.58
C VAL A 261 -11.70 -21.78 14.05
N TYR A 262 -11.69 -22.73 14.99
CA TYR A 262 -12.93 -23.28 15.54
C TYR A 262 -13.71 -22.25 16.36
N ILE A 263 -13.01 -21.39 17.12
CA ILE A 263 -13.65 -20.29 17.86
C ILE A 263 -14.37 -19.35 16.88
N ARG A 264 -13.65 -18.79 15.90
CA ARG A 264 -14.20 -17.81 14.96
C ARG A 264 -15.31 -18.42 14.09
N TRP A 265 -15.18 -19.69 13.70
CA TRP A 265 -16.23 -20.41 12.99
C TRP A 265 -17.47 -20.63 13.88
N GLY A 266 -17.28 -20.94 15.17
CA GLY A 266 -18.37 -21.05 16.14
C GLY A 266 -19.09 -19.72 16.36
N ASP A 267 -18.36 -18.62 16.41
CA ASP A 267 -18.89 -17.26 16.57
C ASP A 267 -19.86 -16.89 15.44
N LEU A 268 -19.62 -17.39 14.21
CA LEU A 268 -20.52 -17.16 13.08
C LEU A 268 -21.91 -17.74 13.29
N TYR A 269 -22.06 -18.78 14.10
CA TYR A 269 -23.35 -19.41 14.42
C TYR A 269 -23.89 -19.00 15.79
N ASN A 270 -23.11 -18.29 16.60
CA ASN A 270 -23.48 -17.92 17.96
C ASN A 270 -24.59 -16.83 17.94
N PRO A 271 -25.78 -17.08 18.52
CA PRO A 271 -26.85 -16.09 18.61
C PRO A 271 -26.45 -14.81 19.35
N GLU A 272 -25.63 -14.91 20.38
CA GLU A 272 -25.16 -13.79 21.21
C GLU A 272 -24.16 -12.89 20.48
N MET A 273 -23.57 -13.39 19.39
CA MET A 273 -22.66 -12.64 18.51
C MET A 273 -23.37 -11.94 17.34
N HIS A 274 -24.70 -11.80 17.42
CA HIS A 274 -25.54 -11.26 16.36
C HIS A 274 -25.37 -12.00 15.03
N SER A 275 -25.28 -13.32 15.09
CA SER A 275 -25.20 -14.17 13.90
C SER A 275 -26.36 -13.91 12.93
N ILE A 276 -26.05 -13.87 11.64
CA ILE A 276 -27.05 -13.78 10.56
C ILE A 276 -27.70 -15.14 10.22
N CYS A 277 -27.20 -16.23 10.80
CA CYS A 277 -27.71 -17.60 10.68
C CYS A 277 -27.45 -18.34 12.00
N PRO A 278 -28.15 -17.95 13.09
CA PRO A 278 -27.89 -18.49 14.41
C PRO A 278 -28.20 -19.99 14.47
N ASP A 279 -27.26 -20.76 15.00
CA ASP A 279 -27.37 -22.18 15.28
C ASP A 279 -26.56 -22.51 16.54
N LYS A 280 -27.28 -22.51 17.68
CA LYS A 280 -26.70 -22.73 19.00
C LYS A 280 -26.01 -24.09 19.12
N GLU A 281 -26.60 -25.14 18.56
CA GLU A 281 -26.03 -26.50 18.62
C GLU A 281 -24.75 -26.57 17.79
N ARG A 282 -24.74 -25.97 16.60
CA ARG A 282 -23.56 -25.89 15.74
C ARG A 282 -22.43 -25.09 16.40
N SER A 283 -22.75 -23.96 17.03
CA SER A 283 -21.78 -23.13 17.75
C SER A 283 -21.13 -23.92 18.90
N ILE A 284 -21.93 -24.58 19.76
CA ILE A 284 -21.44 -25.45 20.84
C ILE A 284 -20.55 -26.58 20.29
N TYR A 285 -20.95 -27.21 19.18
CA TYR A 285 -20.14 -28.26 18.54
C TYR A 285 -18.75 -27.76 18.14
N LEU A 286 -18.67 -26.57 17.52
CA LEU A 286 -17.40 -25.97 17.09
C LEU A 286 -16.53 -25.56 18.28
N TYR A 287 -17.11 -24.96 19.32
CA TYR A 287 -16.37 -24.63 20.55
C TYR A 287 -15.83 -25.88 21.26
N ARG A 288 -16.57 -27.00 21.29
CA ARG A 288 -16.04 -28.26 21.83
C ARG A 288 -14.85 -28.79 21.01
N LYS A 289 -14.88 -28.62 19.68
CA LYS A 289 -13.72 -28.94 18.82
C LYS A 289 -12.51 -28.05 19.11
N ALA A 290 -12.74 -26.78 19.42
CA ALA A 290 -11.70 -25.86 19.88
C ALA A 290 -11.06 -26.37 21.20
N ILE A 291 -11.88 -26.77 22.19
CA ILE A 291 -11.39 -27.30 23.48
C ILE A 291 -10.53 -28.55 23.31
N GLU A 292 -10.93 -29.48 22.44
CA GLU A 292 -10.17 -30.70 22.15
C GLU A 292 -8.74 -30.38 21.65
N SER A 293 -8.55 -29.22 21.03
CA SER A 293 -7.31 -28.78 20.40
C SER A 293 -6.49 -27.79 21.25
N ALA A 294 -7.06 -27.28 22.35
CA ALA A 294 -6.47 -26.21 23.14
C ALA A 294 -5.29 -26.68 24.02
N SER A 295 -4.13 -26.04 23.82
CA SER A 295 -2.86 -26.39 24.47
C SER A 295 -2.51 -25.50 25.67
N ASN A 296 -3.11 -24.32 25.80
CA ASN A 296 -2.85 -23.36 26.87
C ASN A 296 -4.14 -22.95 27.60
N THR A 297 -4.00 -22.35 28.79
CA THR A 297 -5.14 -21.95 29.63
C THR A 297 -5.88 -20.74 29.06
N TYR A 298 -5.18 -19.79 28.45
CA TYR A 298 -5.79 -18.58 27.88
C TYR A 298 -6.83 -18.90 26.80
N ASP A 299 -6.48 -19.74 25.83
CA ASP A 299 -7.40 -20.17 24.79
C ASP A 299 -8.58 -20.97 25.36
N ARG A 300 -8.35 -21.79 26.41
CA ARG A 300 -9.42 -22.53 27.08
C ARG A 300 -10.42 -21.63 27.77
N ASP A 301 -9.94 -20.64 28.51
CA ASP A 301 -10.78 -19.68 29.23
C ASP A 301 -11.71 -18.96 28.23
N ILE A 302 -11.19 -18.53 27.08
CA ILE A 302 -12.01 -17.90 26.02
C ILE A 302 -13.11 -18.83 25.52
N ILE A 303 -12.82 -20.11 25.30
CA ILE A 303 -13.82 -21.07 24.79
C ILE A 303 -14.85 -21.40 25.87
N GLU A 304 -14.42 -21.53 27.12
CA GLU A 304 -15.31 -21.78 28.26
C GLU A 304 -16.27 -20.61 28.47
N ASP A 305 -15.81 -19.36 28.35
CA ASP A 305 -16.66 -18.17 28.38
C ASP A 305 -17.73 -18.22 27.27
N ARG A 306 -17.33 -18.52 26.03
CA ARG A 306 -18.26 -18.67 24.88
C ARG A 306 -19.30 -19.78 25.10
N LEU A 307 -18.89 -20.90 25.68
CA LEU A 307 -19.79 -21.99 26.01
C LEU A 307 -20.75 -21.60 27.14
N TYR A 308 -20.25 -20.91 28.17
CA TYR A 308 -21.04 -20.46 29.31
C TYR A 308 -22.16 -19.52 28.86
N GLU A 309 -21.84 -18.52 28.03
CA GLU A 309 -22.79 -17.60 27.39
C GLU A 309 -23.93 -18.36 26.71
N LEU A 310 -23.62 -19.46 26.01
CA LEU A 310 -24.63 -20.25 25.32
C LEU A 310 -25.41 -21.20 26.24
N THR A 311 -24.86 -21.69 27.34
CA THR A 311 -25.54 -22.75 28.12
C THR A 311 -26.31 -22.28 29.34
N TYR A 312 -26.10 -21.04 29.79
CA TYR A 312 -26.66 -20.52 31.05
C TYR A 312 -27.70 -19.39 30.88
N GLU A 313 -28.13 -19.11 29.65
CA GLU A 313 -29.34 -18.33 29.31
C GLU A 313 -30.49 -19.22 28.82
#